data_AF-A0A6V8NWJ8-F1
#
_entry.id   AF-A0A6V8NWJ8-F1
#
_cell.length_a   1.000
_cell.length_b   1.000
_cell.length_c   1.000
_cell.angle_alpha   90.00
_cell.angle_beta   90.00
_cell.angle_gamma   90.00
#
_symmetry.space_group_name_H-M   'P 1'
#
loop_
_entity.id
_entity.type
_entity.pdbx_description
1 polymer ?
#
loop_
_entity_poly.entity_id
_entity_poly.type
_entity_poly.pdbx_seq_one_letter_code
_entity_poly.pdbx_strand_id
1 'polypeptide(L)'
;AATLEFNELSLIFPNQAGQPMDRSNLQVRIFEPALKKGGLRKIRWHDLRHSYASMLINDGANIKYVQKQLGHASCQVTLDTYSHLIREAGWEAIGKLDGLLSTQGDMVRIAESKVGHEVSMM
;
A
#
# COMPACT_ATOMS: atom_id res chain seq x y z
N ALA A 1 -6.01 33.16 11.19
CA ALA A 1 -4.93 32.16 11.35
C ALA A 1 -4.82 31.87 12.84
N ALA A 2 -5.13 30.65 13.29
CA ALA A 2 -5.01 30.29 14.69
C ALA A 2 -3.52 30.14 15.02
N THR A 3 -2.97 31.05 15.81
CA THR A 3 -1.63 30.94 16.36
C THR A 3 -1.61 29.70 17.23
N LEU A 4 -0.91 28.65 16.78
CA LEU A 4 -0.62 27.49 17.60
C LEU A 4 0.24 27.99 18.76
N GLU A 5 -0.36 28.18 19.94
CA GLU A 5 0.43 28.38 21.16
C GLU A 5 1.14 27.07 21.46
N PHE A 6 2.37 26.98 20.96
CA PHE A 6 3.28 25.90 21.24
C PHE A 6 3.59 25.92 22.75
N ASN A 7 3.43 24.79 23.43
CA ASN A 7 3.92 24.64 24.80
C ASN A 7 5.45 24.85 24.85
N GLU A 8 6.03 24.92 26.05
CA GLU A 8 7.49 25.12 26.21
C GLU A 8 8.36 24.11 25.43
N LEU A 9 7.82 22.92 25.13
CA LEU A 9 8.47 21.86 24.38
C LEU A 9 8.07 21.82 22.88
N SER A 10 7.25 22.78 22.44
CA SER A 10 6.69 22.87 21.08
C SER A 10 6.08 21.58 20.54
N LEU A 11 5.43 20.80 21.42
CA LEU A 11 4.83 19.51 21.03
C LEU A 11 3.52 19.74 20.26
N ILE A 12 3.34 18.98 19.18
CA ILE A 12 2.08 18.93 18.41
C ILE A 12 0.99 18.19 19.20
N PHE A 13 1.37 17.18 19.99
CA PHE A 13 0.45 16.34 20.76
C PHE A 13 0.87 16.25 22.24
N PRO A 14 0.67 17.32 23.03
CA PRO A 14 0.90 17.26 24.47
C PRO A 14 -0.24 16.56 25.21
N ASN A 15 0.07 16.05 26.40
CA ASN A 15 -0.92 15.70 27.40
C ASN A 15 -1.50 16.97 28.07
N GLN A 16 -2.46 16.80 28.98
CA GLN A 16 -3.10 17.93 29.69
C GLN A 16 -2.12 18.79 30.52
N ALA A 17 -0.95 18.26 30.87
CA ALA A 17 0.12 18.96 31.58
C ALA A 17 1.18 19.58 30.65
N GLY A 18 0.97 19.57 29.33
CA GLY A 18 1.92 20.12 28.36
C GLY A 18 3.11 19.21 28.04
N GLN A 19 3.14 17.99 28.59
CA GLN A 19 4.25 17.04 28.45
C GLN A 19 3.96 15.99 27.35
N PRO A 20 4.98 15.22 26.91
CA PRO A 20 4.76 14.11 25.98
C PRO A 20 3.73 13.10 26.49
N MET A 21 2.88 12.60 25.60
CA MET A 21 1.95 11.53 25.95
C MET A 21 2.70 10.23 26.25
N ASP A 22 2.34 9.60 27.37
CA ASP A 22 2.83 8.27 27.69
C ASP A 22 2.19 7.21 26.79
N ARG A 23 3.02 6.32 26.22
CA ARG A 23 2.57 5.28 25.28
C ARG A 23 1.61 4.29 25.92
N SER A 24 1.88 3.87 27.15
CA SER A 24 1.08 2.85 27.84
C SER A 24 -0.31 3.39 28.17
N ASN A 25 -0.38 4.64 28.63
CA ASN A 25 -1.64 5.32 28.89
C ASN A 25 -2.46 5.51 27.60
N LEU A 26 -1.82 5.91 26.51
CA LEU A 26 -2.49 6.05 25.23
C LEU A 26 -3.04 4.70 24.74
N GLN A 27 -2.27 3.62 24.89
CA GLN A 27 -2.69 2.29 24.51
C GLN A 27 -3.90 1.81 25.34
N VAL A 28 -3.82 1.85 26.66
CA VAL A 28 -4.84 1.30 27.56
C VAL A 28 -6.09 2.17 27.62
N ARG A 29 -5.94 3.50 27.65
CA ARG A 29 -7.05 4.42 27.92
C ARG A 29 -7.74 4.93 26.66
N ILE A 30 -7.09 4.88 25.50
CA ILE A 30 -7.62 5.41 24.25
C ILE A 30 -7.73 4.30 23.21
N PHE A 31 -6.64 3.61 22.92
CA PHE A 31 -6.61 2.66 21.80
C PHE A 31 -7.47 1.41 22.05
N GLU A 32 -7.31 0.73 23.18
CA GLU A 32 -8.11 -0.46 23.50
C GLU A 32 -9.63 -0.17 23.58
N PRO A 33 -10.09 0.92 24.23
CA PRO A 33 -11.49 1.32 24.20
C PRO A 33 -12.00 1.65 22.79
N ALA A 34 -11.17 2.29 21.96
CA ALA A 34 -11.53 2.58 20.57
C ALA A 34 -11.73 1.30 19.75
N LEU A 35 -10.86 0.29 19.93
CA LEU A 35 -11.03 -1.03 19.30
C LEU A 35 -12.34 -1.70 19.74
N LYS A 36 -12.63 -1.67 21.04
CA LYS A 36 -13.87 -2.24 21.59
C LYS A 36 -15.11 -1.55 21.04
N LYS A 37 -15.09 -0.22 20.95
CA LYS A 37 -16.19 0.58 20.36
C LYS A 37 -16.36 0.30 18.87
N GLY A 38 -15.27 0.05 18.15
CA GLY A 38 -15.29 -0.36 16.75
C GLY A 38 -15.67 -1.81 16.50
N GLY A 39 -15.92 -2.62 17.55
CA GLY A 39 -16.19 -4.05 17.40
C GLY A 39 -15.00 -4.85 16.86
N LEU A 40 -13.78 -4.29 16.95
CA LEU A 40 -12.58 -4.90 16.42
C LEU A 40 -11.96 -5.85 17.44
N ARG A 41 -11.27 -6.88 16.93
CA ARG A 41 -10.41 -7.73 17.76
C ARG A 41 -9.29 -6.91 18.39
N LYS A 42 -8.70 -7.43 19.47
CA LYS A 42 -7.51 -6.81 20.06
C LYS A 42 -6.36 -6.86 19.05
N ILE A 43 -5.93 -5.69 18.61
CA ILE A 43 -4.76 -5.49 17.75
C ILE A 43 -3.74 -4.63 18.48
N ARG A 44 -2.48 -4.67 18.04
CA ARG A 44 -1.40 -3.84 18.59
C ARG A 44 -1.34 -2.51 17.87
N TRP A 45 -0.72 -1.52 18.51
CA TRP A 45 -0.50 -0.21 17.90
C TRP A 45 0.26 -0.30 16.56
N HIS A 46 1.26 -1.19 16.49
CA HIS A 46 2.07 -1.35 15.28
C HIS A 46 1.29 -1.99 14.12
N ASP A 47 0.17 -2.66 14.39
CA ASP A 47 -0.66 -3.30 13.37
C ASP A 47 -1.38 -2.26 12.50
N LEU A 48 -1.59 -1.04 13.00
CA LEU A 48 -2.07 0.09 12.19
C LEU A 48 -1.07 0.44 11.09
N ARG A 49 0.22 0.46 11.44
CA ARG A 49 1.30 0.72 10.49
C ARG A 49 1.45 -0.42 9.48
N HIS A 50 1.23 -1.67 9.91
CA HIS A 50 1.16 -2.80 9.00
C HIS A 50 -0.02 -2.69 8.03
N SER A 51 -1.20 -2.30 8.53
CA SER A 51 -2.40 -2.13 7.70
C SER A 51 -2.20 -1.07 6.62
N TYR A 52 -1.59 0.08 6.97
CA TYR A 52 -1.27 1.13 6.01
C TYR A 52 -0.34 0.63 4.89
N ALA A 53 0.73 -0.08 5.25
CA ALA A 53 1.67 -0.63 4.28
C ALA A 53 1.02 -1.69 3.38
N SER A 54 0.24 -2.61 3.96
CA SER A 54 -0.48 -3.63 3.22
C SER A 54 -1.46 -3.03 2.21
N MET A 55 -2.21 -1.99 2.60
CA MET A 55 -3.12 -1.28 1.69
C MET A 55 -2.38 -0.65 0.51
N LEU A 56 -1.27 0.05 0.76
CA LEU A 56 -0.47 0.65 -0.32
C LEU A 56 0.11 -0.39 -1.27
N ILE A 57 0.61 -1.51 -0.75
CA ILE A 57 1.18 -2.57 -1.58
C ILE A 57 0.09 -3.24 -2.42
N ASN A 58 -1.08 -3.47 -1.83
CA ASN A 58 -2.23 -4.03 -2.54
C ASN A 58 -2.73 -3.11 -3.66
N ASP A 59 -2.64 -1.79 -3.48
CA ASP A 59 -2.97 -0.79 -4.52
C ASP A 59 -1.86 -0.67 -5.61
N GLY A 60 -0.81 -1.50 -5.54
CA GLY A 60 0.27 -1.52 -6.51
C GLY A 60 1.33 -0.43 -6.31
N ALA A 61 1.38 0.22 -5.13
CA ALA A 61 2.37 1.25 -4.85
C ALA A 61 3.80 0.69 -4.86
N ASN A 62 4.74 1.51 -5.33
CA ASN A 62 6.15 1.13 -5.41
C ASN A 62 6.73 0.85 -4.01
N ILE A 63 7.42 -0.28 -3.84
CA ILE A 63 7.97 -0.69 -2.54
C ILE A 63 8.96 0.31 -1.93
N LYS A 64 9.74 1.03 -2.75
CA LYS A 64 10.62 2.11 -2.28
C LYS A 64 9.83 3.30 -1.75
N TYR A 65 8.69 3.61 -2.38
CA TYR A 65 7.78 4.63 -1.88
C TYR A 65 7.20 4.22 -0.52
N VAL A 66 6.71 2.98 -0.40
CA VAL A 66 6.19 2.45 0.87
C VAL A 66 7.29 2.47 1.95
N GLN A 67 8.52 2.05 1.64
CA GLN A 67 9.66 2.13 2.55
C GLN A 67 9.88 3.56 3.06
N LYS A 68 9.87 4.57 2.17
CA LYS A 68 10.08 5.97 2.53
C LYS A 68 8.96 6.49 3.44
N GLN A 69 7.71 6.14 3.16
CA GLN A 69 6.57 6.53 4.00
C GLN A 69 6.62 5.91 5.40
N LEU A 70 7.10 4.67 5.48
CA LEU A 70 7.33 4.03 6.77
C LEU A 70 8.56 4.65 7.47
N GLY A 71 9.58 5.09 6.73
CA GLY A 71 10.85 5.52 7.33
C GLY A 71 11.67 4.32 7.83
N HIS A 72 11.51 3.16 7.19
CA HIS A 72 12.41 2.04 7.44
C HIS A 72 13.79 2.36 6.87
N ALA A 73 14.83 2.17 7.68
CA ALA A 73 16.21 2.40 7.28
C ALA A 73 16.65 1.52 6.08
N SER A 74 16.01 0.35 5.92
CA SER A 74 16.27 -0.55 4.80
C SER A 74 14.96 -1.00 4.13
N CYS A 75 15.00 -1.10 2.79
CA CYS A 75 13.99 -1.78 1.97
C CYS A 75 13.76 -3.22 2.41
N GLN A 76 14.82 -3.89 2.91
CA GLN A 76 14.79 -5.30 3.29
C GLN A 76 13.73 -5.58 4.36
N VAL A 77 13.63 -4.73 5.39
CA VAL A 77 12.63 -4.85 6.46
C VAL A 77 11.20 -4.84 5.90
N THR A 78 10.94 -3.97 4.91
CA THR A 78 9.64 -3.86 4.25
C THR A 78 9.39 -5.09 3.36
N LEU A 79 10.38 -5.51 2.59
CA LEU A 79 10.28 -6.70 1.73
C LEU A 79 10.07 -7.98 2.54
N ASP A 80 10.84 -8.20 3.60
CA ASP A 80 10.72 -9.39 4.44
C ASP A 80 9.34 -9.47 5.10
N THR A 81 8.79 -8.32 5.50
CA THR A 81 7.47 -8.24 6.15
C THR A 81 6.30 -8.41 5.17
N TYR A 82 6.38 -7.85 3.97
CA TYR A 82 5.24 -7.77 3.01
C TYR A 82 5.44 -8.57 1.71
N SER A 83 6.49 -9.39 1.63
CA SER A 83 6.83 -10.19 0.43
C SER A 83 5.67 -11.02 -0.11
N HIS A 84 4.79 -11.53 0.74
CA HIS A 84 3.62 -12.30 0.35
C HIS A 84 2.61 -11.47 -0.48
N LEU A 85 2.35 -10.22 -0.09
CA LEU A 85 1.47 -9.31 -0.84
C LEU A 85 2.09 -8.92 -2.19
N ILE A 86 3.41 -8.76 -2.23
CA ILE A 86 4.12 -8.43 -3.47
C ILE A 86 4.05 -9.58 -4.48
N ARG A 87 4.13 -10.83 -4.00
CA ARG A 87 3.97 -12.01 -4.87
C ARG A 87 2.60 -12.03 -5.53
N GLU A 88 1.54 -11.77 -4.77
CA GLU A 88 0.17 -11.70 -5.30
C GLU A 88 0.01 -10.60 -6.38
N ALA A 89 0.52 -9.40 -6.11
CA ALA A 89 0.53 -8.31 -7.11
C ALA A 89 1.33 -8.66 -8.39
N GLY A 90 2.40 -9.45 -8.26
CA GLY A 90 3.18 -9.93 -9.41
C GLY A 90 2.38 -10.83 -10.36
N TRP A 91 1.52 -11.70 -9.83
CA TRP A 91 0.65 -12.55 -10.64
C TRP A 91 -0.39 -11.75 -11.41
N GLU A 92 -0.95 -10.71 -10.80
CA GLU A 92 -1.88 -9.80 -11.48
C GLU A 92 -1.20 -9.04 -12.62
N ALA A 93 0.05 -8.59 -12.43
CA ALA A 93 0.83 -7.94 -13.48
C ALA A 93 1.11 -8.88 -14.66
N ILE A 94 1.39 -10.17 -14.41
CA ILE A 94 1.58 -11.18 -15.46
C ILE A 94 0.27 -11.40 -16.22
N GLY A 95 -0.87 -11.50 -15.54
CA GLY A 95 -2.18 -11.60 -16.20
C GLY A 95 -2.51 -10.40 -17.09
N LYS A 96 -2.14 -9.18 -16.67
CA LYS A 96 -2.25 -7.97 -17.49
C LYS A 96 -1.36 -8.04 -18.73
N LEU A 97 -0.13 -8.54 -18.59
CA LEU A 97 0.77 -8.74 -19.73
C LEU A 97 0.22 -9.76 -20.73
N ASP A 98 -0.33 -10.87 -20.24
CA ASP A 98 -0.96 -11.90 -21.09
C ASP A 98 -2.19 -11.35 -21.84
N GLY A 99 -3.00 -10.51 -21.18
CA GLY A 99 -4.10 -9.78 -21.81
C GLY A 99 -3.64 -8.81 -22.91
N LEU A 100 -2.53 -8.09 -22.70
CA LEU A 100 -1.96 -7.20 -23.71
C LEU A 100 -1.41 -7.98 -24.92
N LEU A 101 -0.72 -9.09 -24.66
CA LEU A 101 -0.12 -9.92 -25.71
C LEU A 101 -1.17 -10.71 -26.50
N SER A 102 -2.23 -11.19 -25.87
CA SER A 102 -3.35 -11.86 -26.55
C SER A 102 -4.12 -10.90 -27.46
N THR A 103 -4.38 -9.67 -27.02
CA THR A 103 -5.00 -8.62 -27.86
C THR A 103 -4.14 -8.27 -29.08
N GLN A 104 -2.81 -8.28 -28.93
CA GLN A 104 -1.88 -8.04 -30.04
C GLN A 104 -1.83 -9.22 -31.01
N GLY A 105 -1.87 -10.46 -30.51
CA GLY A 105 -1.86 -11.69 -31.31
C GLY A 105 -3.08 -11.83 -32.22
N ASP A 106 -4.24 -11.37 -31.78
CA ASP A 106 -5.46 -11.38 -32.60
C ASP A 106 -5.43 -10.32 -33.72
N MET A 107 -4.85 -9.14 -33.45
CA MET A 107 -4.61 -8.13 -34.50
C MET A 107 -3.58 -8.58 -35.54
N VAL A 108 -2.54 -9.32 -35.14
CA VAL A 108 -1.52 -9.86 -36.06
C VAL A 108 -2.11 -10.97 -36.94
N ARG A 109 -2.93 -11.87 -36.38
CA ARG A 109 -3.60 -12.94 -37.16
C ARG A 109 -4.61 -12.41 -38.18
N ILE A 110 -5.32 -11.33 -37.86
CA ILE A 110 -6.24 -10.67 -38.81
C ILE A 110 -5.46 -9.97 -39.94
N ALA A 111 -4.27 -9.44 -39.67
CA ALA A 111 -3.42 -8.81 -40.67
C ALA A 111 -2.82 -9.85 -41.64
N GLU A 112 -2.43 -11.03 -41.16
CA GLU A 112 -1.91 -12.12 -41.99
C GLU A 112 -2.98 -12.79 -42.88
N SER A 113 -4.25 -12.81 -42.44
CA SER A 113 -5.35 -13.40 -43.24
C SER A 113 -5.77 -12.55 -44.45
N LYS A 114 -5.44 -11.25 -44.49
CA LYS A 114 -5.83 -10.34 -45.59
C LYS A 114 -4.82 -10.30 -46.74
N VAL A 115 -3.64 -10.91 -46.61
CA VAL A 115 -2.60 -10.93 -47.66
C VAL A 115 -2.73 -12.17 -48.58
N GLY A 116 -3.56 -13.15 -48.23
CA GLY A 116 -3.67 -14.44 -48.94
C GLY A 116 -4.76 -14.56 -50.01
N HIS A 117 -5.35 -13.48 -50.52
CA HIS A 117 -6.45 -13.57 -51.51
C HIS A 117 -6.39 -12.54 -52.66
N GLU A 118 -5.20 -12.28 -53.20
CA GLU A 118 -5.05 -11.60 -54.51
C GLU A 118 -3.91 -12.21 -55.34
N VAL A 119 -3.95 -13.52 -55.60
CA VAL A 119 -3.23 -14.09 -56.76
C VAL A 119 -4.03 -15.27 -57.33
N SER A 120 -5.12 -14.99 -58.05
CA SER A 120 -5.67 -15.92 -59.06
C SER A 120 -6.82 -15.29 -59.85
N MET A 121 -6.51 -14.55 -60.91
CA MET A 121 -7.12 -14.76 -62.24
C MET A 121 -6.52 -13.81 -63.28
N MET A 122 -5.94 -14.44 -64.32
CA MET A 122 -5.66 -13.94 -65.68
C MET A 122 -4.60 -12.86 -65.86
#